data_AF-A0A4Q6AKT9-F1
#
_entry.id   AF-A0A4Q6AKT9-F1
#
_cell.length_a   1.000
_cell.length_b   1.000
_cell.length_c   1.000
_cell.angle_alpha   90.00
_cell.angle_beta   90.00
_cell.angle_gamma   90.00
#
_symmetry.space_group_name_H-M   'P 1'
#
loop_
_entity.id
_entity.type
_entity.pdbx_description
1 polymer ?
#
loop_
_entity_poly.entity_id
_entity_poly.type
_entity_poly.pdbx_seq_one_letter_code
_entity_poly.pdbx_strand_id
1 'polypeptide(L)'
;MAKRGRGSEENEEDKKVKVNRDALKKSLRLFRFIKPYKGYFITGLVFLLLSSATTLVFPKLLGDILKVVENKLSAGSLNELTLLLFGLLVIQSAF
;
A
#
# COMPACT_ATOMS: atom_id res chain seq x y z
N MET A 1 -1.38 58.87 -15.56
CA MET A 1 -1.80 57.55 -16.07
C MET A 1 -0.69 56.55 -15.80
N ALA A 2 -0.88 55.66 -14.83
CA ALA A 2 0.05 54.55 -14.57
C ALA A 2 -0.75 53.25 -14.58
N LYS A 3 -0.70 52.56 -15.72
CA LYS A 3 -1.24 51.21 -15.90
C LYS A 3 -0.24 50.24 -15.27
N ARG A 4 -0.45 49.85 -14.01
CA ARG A 4 0.27 48.73 -13.41
C ARG A 4 -0.71 47.57 -13.24
N GLY A 5 -0.80 46.77 -14.30
CA GLY A 5 -1.51 45.51 -14.30
C GLY A 5 -0.89 44.59 -13.26
N ARG A 6 -1.60 44.39 -12.15
CA ARG A 6 -1.40 43.28 -11.23
C ARG A 6 -2.02 42.05 -11.89
N GLY A 7 -1.34 41.55 -12.92
CA GLY A 7 -1.66 40.30 -13.57
C GLY A 7 -1.10 39.16 -12.73
N SER A 8 -2.00 38.53 -11.98
CA SER A 8 -2.01 37.07 -11.78
C SER A 8 -0.66 36.42 -11.45
N GLU A 9 -0.26 36.53 -10.18
CA GLU A 9 0.51 35.48 -9.49
C GLU A 9 -0.45 34.32 -9.10
N GLU A 10 -1.35 33.94 -10.01
CA GLU A 10 -2.22 32.78 -9.81
C GLU A 10 -1.44 31.52 -10.17
N ASN A 11 -0.84 30.96 -9.11
CA ASN A 11 -0.96 29.54 -8.81
C ASN A 11 -0.46 28.59 -9.92
N GLU A 12 0.86 28.59 -10.16
CA GLU A 12 1.51 27.55 -10.98
C GLU A 12 1.48 26.16 -10.32
N GLU A 13 1.07 26.05 -9.06
CA GLU A 13 1.01 24.82 -8.28
C GLU A 13 -0.20 23.93 -8.66
N ASP A 14 -1.19 24.47 -9.36
CA ASP A 14 -2.45 23.79 -9.71
C ASP A 14 -2.59 23.40 -11.19
N LYS A 15 -1.51 23.45 -11.98
CA LYS A 15 -1.51 22.79 -13.30
C LYS A 15 -1.45 21.29 -13.08
N LYS A 16 -2.64 20.66 -12.91
CA LYS A 16 -2.86 19.21 -12.95
C LYS A 16 -1.92 18.62 -14.00
N VAL A 17 -0.84 17.99 -13.54
CA VAL A 17 0.15 17.39 -14.43
C VAL A 17 -0.60 16.30 -15.19
N LYS A 18 -1.02 16.63 -16.42
CA LYS A 18 -1.63 15.65 -17.32
C LYS A 18 -0.64 14.51 -17.43
N VAL A 19 -1.10 13.28 -17.17
CA VAL A 19 -0.29 12.07 -17.32
C VAL A 19 0.19 12.04 -18.78
N ASN A 20 1.40 12.53 -19.00
CA ASN A 20 2.01 12.64 -20.31
C ASN A 20 2.95 11.43 -20.49
N ARG A 21 2.96 10.84 -21.69
CA ARG A 21 3.87 9.74 -22.03
C ARG A 21 5.34 10.12 -21.81
N ASP A 22 5.68 11.40 -21.97
CA ASP A 22 7.01 11.93 -21.65
C ASP A 22 7.34 11.88 -20.14
N ALA A 23 6.35 12.09 -19.27
CA ALA A 23 6.53 12.00 -17.82
C ALA A 23 6.75 10.54 -17.37
N LEU A 24 6.04 9.59 -17.98
CA LEU A 24 6.29 8.16 -17.78
C LEU A 24 7.70 7.76 -18.24
N LYS A 25 8.15 8.26 -19.40
CA LYS A 25 9.49 8.00 -19.92
C LYS A 25 10.60 8.61 -19.04
N LYS A 26 10.34 9.77 -18.41
CA LYS A 26 11.25 10.35 -17.41
C LYS A 26 11.29 9.51 -16.13
N SER A 27 10.14 9.05 -15.65
CA SER A 27 10.04 8.21 -14.44
C SER A 27 10.72 6.86 -14.61
N LEU A 28 10.61 6.22 -15.78
CA LEU A 28 11.36 5.00 -16.11
C LEU A 28 12.88 5.20 -16.09
N ARG A 29 13.36 6.44 -16.27
CA ARG A 29 14.78 6.78 -16.17
C ARG A 29 15.28 6.76 -14.72
N LEU A 30 14.41 7.05 -13.74
CA LEU A 30 14.72 6.92 -12.30
C LEU A 30 14.97 5.47 -11.90
N PHE A 31 14.20 4.52 -12.45
CA PHE A 31 14.44 3.09 -12.23
C PHE A 31 15.83 2.62 -12.71
N ARG A 32 16.48 3.34 -13.64
CA ARG A 32 17.85 3.04 -14.05
C ARG A 32 18.88 3.33 -12.96
N PHE A 33 18.60 4.28 -12.06
CA PHE A 33 19.45 4.59 -10.91
C PHE A 33 19.28 3.59 -9.76
N ILE A 34 18.16 2.87 -9.71
CA ILE A 34 17.91 1.78 -8.75
C ILE A 34 18.66 0.50 -9.15
N LYS A 35 19.17 0.42 -10.39
CA LYS A 35 19.84 -0.77 -10.96
C LYS A 35 20.93 -1.42 -10.08
N PRO A 36 21.86 -0.69 -9.42
CA PRO A 36 22.84 -1.29 -8.52
C PRO A 36 22.26 -1.79 -7.18
N TYR A 37 21.12 -1.24 -6.73
CA TYR A 37 20.45 -1.61 -5.46
C TYR A 37 19.22 -2.50 -5.67
N LYS A 38 19.10 -3.15 -6.83
CA LYS A 38 17.96 -4.01 -7.17
C LYS A 38 17.69 -5.10 -6.14
N GLY A 39 18.72 -5.62 -5.47
CA GLY A 39 18.55 -6.62 -4.41
C GLY A 39 17.69 -6.08 -3.27
N TYR A 40 18.10 -4.96 -2.66
CA TYR A 40 17.32 -4.30 -1.60
C TYR A 40 15.93 -3.88 -2.07
N PHE A 41 15.80 -3.40 -3.30
CA PHE A 41 14.51 -3.02 -3.87
C PHE A 41 13.57 -4.23 -4.04
N ILE A 42 14.07 -5.36 -4.53
CA ILE A 42 13.29 -6.60 -4.67
C ILE A 42 12.91 -7.15 -3.30
N THR A 43 13.85 -7.18 -2.34
CA THR A 43 13.55 -7.62 -0.97
C THR A 43 12.46 -6.74 -0.36
N GLY A 44 12.57 -5.41 -0.47
CA GLY A 44 11.53 -4.49 -0.02
C GLY A 44 10.19 -4.71 -0.73
N LEU A 45 10.21 -5.01 -2.03
CA LEU A 45 9.01 -5.35 -2.80
C LEU A 45 8.35 -6.64 -2.32
N VAL A 46 9.13 -7.68 -2.03
CA VAL A 46 8.63 -8.95 -1.51
C VAL A 46 8.01 -8.72 -0.13
N PHE A 47 8.70 -8.03 0.76
CA PHE A 47 8.19 -7.67 2.09
C PHE A 47 6.91 -6.84 2.00
N LEU A 48 6.88 -5.85 1.11
CA LEU A 48 5.70 -5.03 0.85
C LEU A 48 4.50 -5.87 0.35
N LEU A 49 4.76 -6.86 -0.51
CA LEU A 49 3.74 -7.79 -1.01
C LEU A 49 3.22 -8.68 0.11
N LEU A 50 4.10 -9.23 0.95
CA LEU A 50 3.73 -10.05 2.11
C LEU A 50 2.93 -9.24 3.14
N SER A 51 3.35 -8.01 3.43
CA SER A 51 2.64 -7.09 4.34
C SER A 51 1.25 -6.74 3.80
N SER A 52 1.15 -6.43 2.50
CA SER A 52 -0.12 -6.19 1.82
C SER A 52 -1.03 -7.42 1.81
N ALA A 53 -0.48 -8.60 1.54
CA ALA A 53 -1.23 -9.86 1.55
C ALA A 53 -1.78 -10.17 2.95
N THR A 54 -0.96 -9.98 3.98
CA THR A 54 -1.33 -10.16 5.38
C THR A 54 -2.51 -9.26 5.76
N THR A 55 -2.45 -7.99 5.36
CA THR A 55 -3.53 -7.02 5.57
C THR A 55 -4.84 -7.47 4.92
N LEU A 56 -4.77 -8.10 3.75
CA LEU A 56 -5.94 -8.61 3.03
C LEU A 56 -6.52 -9.90 3.63
N VAL A 57 -5.66 -10.70 4.26
CA VAL A 57 -6.04 -11.96 4.92
C VAL A 57 -6.75 -11.68 6.26
N PHE A 58 -6.45 -10.55 6.92
CA PHE A 58 -7.09 -10.16 8.18
C PHE A 58 -8.64 -10.12 8.14
N PRO A 59 -9.30 -9.41 7.20
CA PRO A 59 -10.77 -9.43 7.09
C PRO A 59 -11.36 -10.82 6.92
N LYS A 60 -10.66 -11.71 6.21
CA LYS A 60 -11.10 -13.09 6.01
C LYS A 60 -11.10 -13.86 7.33
N LEU A 61 -10.01 -13.80 8.09
CA LEU A 61 -9.94 -14.43 9.41
C LEU A 61 -10.99 -13.88 10.37
N LEU A 62 -11.18 -12.55 10.39
CA LEU A 62 -12.20 -11.93 11.21
C LEU A 62 -13.61 -12.43 10.82
N GLY A 63 -13.89 -12.52 9.52
CA GLY A 63 -15.14 -13.07 9.01
C GLY A 63 -15.36 -14.53 9.41
N ASP A 64 -14.31 -15.35 9.39
CA ASP A 64 -14.42 -16.76 9.80
C ASP A 64 -14.59 -16.91 11.32
N ILE A 65 -13.97 -16.04 12.13
CA ILE A 65 -14.23 -15.96 13.59
C ILE A 65 -15.70 -15.62 13.85
N LEU A 66 -16.26 -14.62 13.14
CA LEU A 66 -17.67 -14.24 13.28
C LEU A 66 -18.59 -15.42 12.96
N LYS A 67 -18.29 -16.22 11.93
CA LYS A 67 -19.08 -17.42 11.62
C LYS A 67 -19.04 -18.47 12.73
N VAL A 68 -17.92 -18.66 13.41
CA VAL A 68 -17.85 -19.57 14.57
C VAL A 68 -18.74 -19.05 15.72
N VAL A 69 -18.72 -17.74 15.98
CA VAL A 69 -19.59 -17.11 16.99
C VAL A 69 -21.07 -17.22 16.62
N GLU A 70 -21.42 -17.11 15.35
CA GLU A 70 -22.78 -17.35 14.82
C GLU A 70 -23.18 -18.84 14.80
N ASN A 71 -22.41 -19.72 15.43
CA ASN A 71 -22.62 -21.18 15.48
C ASN A 71 -22.63 -21.85 14.09
N LYS A 72 -22.05 -21.20 13.06
CA LYS A 72 -21.92 -21.75 11.69
C LYS A 72 -20.71 -22.66 11.54
N LEU A 73 -19.76 -22.62 12.49
CA LEU A 73 -18.56 -23.45 12.57
C LEU A 73 -18.36 -23.95 14.02
N SER A 74 -17.58 -25.03 14.19
CA SER A 74 -17.33 -25.64 15.49
C SER A 74 -16.42 -24.78 16.38
N ALA A 75 -16.64 -24.81 17.70
CA ALA A 75 -15.89 -24.00 18.68
C ALA A 75 -14.37 -24.28 18.68
N GLY A 76 -13.94 -25.49 18.29
CA GLY A 76 -12.53 -25.83 18.13
C GLY A 76 -11.81 -24.95 17.09
N SER A 77 -12.54 -24.48 16.07
CA SER A 77 -12.00 -23.59 15.05
C SER A 77 -11.77 -22.16 15.56
N LEU A 78 -12.44 -21.72 16.62
CA LEU A 78 -12.27 -20.36 17.15
C LEU A 78 -10.87 -20.13 17.72
N ASN A 79 -10.39 -21.08 18.52
CA ASN A 79 -9.07 -20.96 19.15
C ASN A 79 -7.96 -21.00 18.09
N GLU A 80 -8.10 -21.87 17.09
CA GLU A 80 -7.16 -21.98 15.98
C GLU A 80 -7.14 -20.71 15.13
N LEU A 81 -8.30 -20.17 14.76
CA LEU A 81 -8.39 -18.91 14.01
C LEU A 81 -7.86 -17.72 14.81
N THR A 82 -8.14 -17.64 16.11
CA THR A 82 -7.64 -16.57 16.98
C THR A 82 -6.12 -16.63 17.11
N LEU A 83 -5.55 -17.83 17.27
CA LEU A 83 -4.10 -18.03 17.28
C LEU A 83 -3.47 -17.69 15.93
N LEU A 84 -4.10 -18.07 14.83
CA LEU A 84 -3.64 -17.71 13.48
C LEU A 84 -3.67 -16.19 13.30
N LEU A 85 -4.73 -15.52 13.73
CA LEU A 85 -4.86 -14.06 13.69
C LEU A 85 -3.78 -13.37 14.52
N PHE A 86 -3.52 -13.85 15.73
CA PHE A 86 -2.47 -13.29 16.58
C PHE A 86 -1.08 -13.49 15.97
N GLY A 87 -0.78 -14.70 15.50
CA GLY A 87 0.48 -15.00 14.80
C GLY A 87 0.66 -14.15 13.54
N LEU A 88 -0.42 -13.97 12.77
CA LEU A 88 -0.45 -13.11 11.59
C LEU A 88 -0.10 -11.65 11.95
N LEU A 89 -0.65 -11.09 13.04
CA LEU A 89 -0.36 -9.72 13.49
C LEU A 89 1.09 -9.55 13.98
N VAL A 90 1.62 -10.53 14.70
CA VAL A 90 3.03 -10.51 15.16
C VAL A 90 3.97 -10.54 13.96
N ILE A 91 3.68 -11.40 12.98
CA ILE A 91 4.44 -11.53 11.75
C ILE A 91 4.33 -10.21 10.94
N GLN A 92 3.13 -9.63 10.82
CA GLN A 92 2.92 -8.35 10.16
C GLN A 92 3.72 -7.22 10.80
N SER A 93 3.80 -7.17 12.13
CA SER A 93 4.55 -6.12 12.82
C SER A 93 6.06 -6.12 12.50
N ALA A 94 6.59 -7.23 12.01
CA ALA A 94 8.00 -7.33 11.64
C ALA A 94 8.32 -6.74 10.26
N PHE A 95 7.30 -6.39 9.46
CA PHE A 95 7.46 -5.94 8.07
C PHE A 95 6.49 -4.86 7.58
#